data_AF-A0A1N7LBY0-F1
#
_entry.id   AF-A0A1N7LBY0-F1
#
_cell.length_a   1.000
_cell.length_b   1.000
_cell.length_c   1.000
_cell.angle_alpha   90.00
_cell.angle_beta   90.00
_cell.angle_gamma   90.00
#
_symmetry.space_group_name_H-M   'P 1'
#
loop_
_entity.id
_entity.type
_entity.pdbx_description
1 polymer ?
#
loop_
_entity_poly.entity_id
_entity_poly.type
_entity_poly.pdbx_seq_one_letter_code
_entity_poly.pdbx_strand_id
1 'polypeptide(L)'
;MDLISYNDLLGSLSDLSMVKQNNGNLDEFIELKEQINTIVEDLSNLDDITEDNLCTLIQKEPDAVPILASCVGLGREKLRGQLTHRLGTGGWVKISRKEPQRVISMLEQFNLIERLKEQLSKEWTFNDVLLERYLWSSRSATSAQGQGRDLEDQIEEIVKNLGLSCSMRGRFTGRGGNTAPFDLAIPGENNPLIVGAAKGFNSTGSKLSDAVREIEELADVRLPRQFVFAFIDGIGWKRREADLRRIYNLWENQYIDGIYTLVHLERFKEDLKNAAVRHELL
;
A
#
# COMPACT_ATOMS: atom_id res chain seq x y z
N MET A 1 -21.32 5.63 -26.49
CA MET A 1 -20.43 5.05 -25.48
C MET A 1 -21.34 4.71 -24.31
N ASP A 2 -21.56 3.43 -24.05
CA ASP A 2 -22.50 3.02 -23.02
C ASP A 2 -21.97 3.44 -21.64
N LEU A 3 -22.79 4.24 -20.95
CA LEU A 3 -22.54 4.62 -19.57
C LEU A 3 -22.63 3.35 -18.72
N ILE A 4 -21.54 3.02 -18.02
CA ILE A 4 -21.54 1.97 -17.01
C ILE A 4 -22.54 2.40 -15.93
N SER A 5 -23.48 1.53 -15.56
CA SER A 5 -24.44 1.88 -14.51
C SER A 5 -23.72 2.06 -13.18
N TYR A 6 -24.29 2.84 -12.27
CA TYR A 6 -23.72 3.01 -10.93
C TYR A 6 -23.50 1.66 -10.21
N ASN A 7 -24.41 0.70 -10.39
CA ASN A 7 -24.29 -0.63 -9.78
C ASN A 7 -23.14 -1.44 -10.38
N ASP A 8 -22.90 -1.33 -11.68
CA ASP A 8 -21.76 -1.97 -12.35
C ASP A 8 -20.44 -1.36 -11.87
N LEU A 9 -20.38 -0.03 -11.72
CA LEU A 9 -19.23 0.66 -11.15
C LEU A 9 -18.96 0.17 -9.71
N LEU A 10 -19.99 0.12 -8.86
CA LEU A 10 -19.88 -0.37 -7.48
C LEU A 10 -19.45 -1.85 -7.42
N GLY A 11 -19.91 -2.66 -8.38
CA GLY A 11 -19.54 -4.06 -8.55
C GLY A 11 -18.09 -4.26 -9.00
N SER A 12 -17.54 -3.32 -9.75
CA SER A 12 -16.16 -3.37 -10.31
C SER A 12 -15.05 -2.97 -9.34
N LEU A 13 -15.39 -2.53 -8.12
CA LEU A 13 -14.40 -2.12 -7.11
C LEU A 13 -13.59 -3.32 -6.61
N SER A 14 -12.28 -3.24 -6.77
CA SER A 14 -11.31 -4.28 -6.42
C SER A 14 -10.98 -4.29 -4.93
N ASP A 15 -10.62 -5.45 -4.40
CA ASP A 15 -9.91 -5.52 -3.11
C ASP A 15 -8.41 -5.32 -3.35
N LEU A 16 -7.93 -4.08 -3.15
CA LEU A 16 -6.53 -3.70 -3.36
C LEU A 16 -5.55 -4.42 -2.40
N SER A 17 -6.04 -5.15 -1.40
CA SER A 17 -5.20 -5.95 -0.50
C SER A 17 -4.77 -7.28 -1.12
N MET A 18 -5.52 -7.79 -2.10
CA MET A 18 -5.25 -9.07 -2.76
C MET A 18 -4.26 -8.95 -3.92
N VAL A 19 -4.20 -7.79 -4.59
CA VAL A 19 -3.26 -7.52 -5.70
C VAL A 19 -1.80 -7.63 -5.24
N LYS A 20 -1.50 -7.28 -3.97
CA LYS A 20 -0.16 -7.43 -3.39
C LYS A 20 0.25 -8.85 -3.05
N GLN A 21 -0.69 -9.74 -2.74
CA GLN A 21 -0.34 -11.11 -2.38
C GLN A 21 0.21 -11.91 -3.57
N ASN A 22 -0.13 -11.49 -4.80
CA ASN A 22 0.31 -12.16 -6.02
C ASN A 22 1.61 -11.59 -6.64
N ASN A 23 2.10 -10.44 -6.17
CA ASN A 23 3.31 -9.78 -6.69
C ASN A 23 4.53 -9.88 -5.76
N GLY A 24 4.44 -10.61 -4.64
CA GLY A 24 5.62 -10.98 -3.86
C GLY A 24 6.45 -11.98 -4.66
N ASN A 25 7.73 -11.68 -4.90
CA ASN A 25 8.63 -12.58 -5.58
C ASN A 25 8.62 -13.94 -4.84
N LEU A 26 8.18 -15.00 -5.52
CA LEU A 26 8.06 -16.34 -4.93
C LEU A 26 9.39 -16.79 -4.32
N ASP A 27 10.50 -16.37 -4.93
CA ASP A 27 11.86 -16.65 -4.47
C ASP A 27 12.14 -16.00 -3.10
N GLU A 28 11.76 -14.73 -2.89
CA GLU A 28 11.93 -14.05 -1.60
C GLU A 28 11.10 -14.70 -0.49
N PHE A 29 9.91 -15.21 -0.83
CA PHE A 29 9.07 -15.94 0.12
C PHE A 29 9.68 -17.30 0.50
N ILE A 30 10.25 -18.01 -0.47
CA ILE A 30 10.94 -19.29 -0.25
C ILE A 30 12.17 -19.06 0.64
N GLU A 31 13.01 -18.08 0.31
CA GLU A 31 14.20 -17.74 1.09
C GLU A 31 13.84 -17.36 2.53
N LEU A 32 12.82 -16.52 2.73
CA LEU A 32 12.37 -16.13 4.07
C LEU A 32 11.84 -17.32 4.86
N LYS A 33 11.11 -18.23 4.20
CA LYS A 33 10.58 -19.43 4.84
C LYS A 33 11.71 -20.38 5.26
N GLU A 34 12.71 -20.58 4.42
CA GLU A 34 13.90 -21.38 4.74
C GLU A 34 14.64 -20.77 5.93
N GLN A 35 14.86 -19.46 5.92
CA GLN A 35 15.51 -18.75 7.02
C GLN A 35 14.76 -18.90 8.34
N ILE A 36 13.43 -18.74 8.34
CA ILE A 36 12.61 -18.93 9.53
C ILE A 36 12.70 -20.37 10.03
N ASN A 37 12.64 -21.36 9.14
CA ASN A 37 12.76 -22.77 9.51
C ASN A 37 14.09 -23.04 10.21
N THR A 38 15.21 -22.58 9.67
CA THR A 38 16.54 -22.73 10.30
C THR A 38 16.57 -22.11 11.69
N ILE A 39 16.00 -20.93 11.87
CA ILE A 39 16.00 -20.24 13.17
C ILE A 39 15.11 -20.97 14.18
N VAL A 40 13.97 -21.51 13.76
CA VAL A 40 13.08 -22.30 14.62
C VAL A 40 13.71 -23.64 14.99
N GLU A 41 14.42 -24.29 14.06
CA GLU A 41 15.19 -25.51 14.33
C GLU A 41 16.31 -25.22 15.35
N ASP A 42 17.10 -24.17 15.13
CA ASP A 42 18.14 -23.74 16.07
C ASP A 42 17.55 -23.45 17.46
N LEU A 43 16.37 -22.80 17.55
CA LEU A 43 15.67 -22.57 18.81
C LEU A 43 15.16 -23.86 19.47
N SER A 44 14.64 -24.80 18.69
CA SER A 44 14.07 -26.06 19.18
C SER A 44 15.15 -27.05 19.66
N ASN A 45 16.37 -26.92 19.13
CA ASN A 45 17.53 -27.72 19.53
C ASN A 45 18.22 -27.19 20.80
N LEU A 46 17.80 -26.05 21.34
CA LEU A 46 18.31 -25.56 22.61
C LEU A 46 17.71 -26.39 23.75
N ASP A 47 18.57 -26.93 24.63
CA ASP A 47 18.14 -27.67 25.83
C ASP A 47 17.27 -26.81 26.77
N ASP A 48 17.53 -25.50 26.81
CA ASP A 48 16.68 -24.50 27.47
C ASP A 48 16.78 -23.13 26.78
N ILE A 49 15.70 -22.35 26.85
CA ILE A 49 15.67 -20.96 26.36
C ILE A 49 16.18 -20.04 27.48
N THR A 50 17.47 -19.68 27.38
CA THR A 50 18.17 -18.78 28.32
C THR A 50 18.73 -17.56 27.57
N GLU A 51 19.05 -16.50 28.32
CA GLU A 51 19.68 -15.30 27.75
C GLU A 51 20.99 -15.63 27.03
N ASP A 52 21.83 -16.51 27.59
CA ASP A 52 23.12 -16.91 27.01
C ASP A 52 22.96 -17.65 25.68
N ASN A 53 22.00 -18.57 25.61
CA ASN A 53 21.72 -19.33 24.39
C ASN A 53 21.16 -18.41 23.29
N LEU A 54 20.25 -17.49 23.64
CA LEU A 54 19.72 -16.51 22.70
C LEU A 54 20.78 -15.51 22.23
N CYS A 55 21.71 -15.10 23.10
CA CYS A 55 22.85 -14.27 22.71
C CYS A 55 23.73 -14.97 21.67
N THR A 56 24.03 -16.25 21.92
CA THR A 56 24.81 -17.09 20.99
C THR A 56 24.11 -17.21 19.64
N LEU A 57 22.79 -17.43 19.66
CA LEU A 57 21.95 -17.49 18.45
C LEU A 57 22.04 -16.20 17.63
N ILE A 58 21.74 -15.04 18.21
CA ILE A 58 21.71 -13.78 17.45
C ILE A 58 23.10 -13.29 17.04
N GLN A 59 24.16 -13.76 17.72
CA GLN A 59 25.53 -13.44 17.34
C GLN A 59 25.95 -14.22 16.09
N LYS A 60 25.56 -15.50 16.01
CA LYS A 60 25.73 -16.37 14.84
C LYS A 60 24.81 -15.94 13.69
N GLU A 61 23.53 -15.71 13.98
CA GLU A 61 22.46 -15.40 13.03
C GLU A 61 21.69 -14.12 13.43
N PRO A 62 22.19 -12.93 13.05
CA PRO A 62 21.58 -11.67 13.48
C PRO A 62 20.18 -11.41 12.93
N ASP A 63 19.76 -12.07 11.84
CA ASP A 63 18.40 -11.91 11.29
C ASP A 63 17.35 -12.71 12.08
N ALA A 64 17.75 -13.46 13.10
CA ALA A 64 16.84 -13.94 14.14
C ALA A 64 16.21 -12.80 14.95
N VAL A 65 16.85 -11.63 15.06
CA VAL A 65 16.36 -10.54 15.93
C VAL A 65 14.95 -10.07 15.56
N PRO A 66 14.61 -9.76 14.29
CA PRO A 66 13.24 -9.43 13.91
C PRO A 66 12.21 -10.54 14.21
N ILE A 67 12.60 -11.81 14.15
CA ILE A 67 11.72 -12.95 14.42
C ILE A 67 11.46 -13.04 15.93
N LEU A 68 12.51 -12.98 16.75
CA LEU A 68 12.39 -12.94 18.22
C LEU A 68 11.57 -11.73 18.68
N ALA A 69 11.77 -10.57 18.05
CA ALA A 69 10.99 -9.37 18.32
C ALA A 69 9.49 -9.55 18.00
N SER A 70 9.16 -10.38 17.00
CA SER A 70 7.76 -10.66 16.65
C SER A 70 7.05 -11.47 17.74
N CYS A 71 7.74 -12.37 18.45
CA CYS A 71 7.19 -13.13 19.58
C CYS A 71 6.72 -12.24 20.73
N VAL A 72 7.38 -11.08 20.91
CA VAL A 72 7.00 -10.07 21.91
C VAL A 72 6.11 -8.96 21.35
N GLY A 73 5.59 -9.13 20.12
CA GLY A 73 4.64 -8.21 19.48
C GLY A 73 5.27 -6.95 18.89
N LEU A 74 6.59 -6.93 18.69
CA LEU A 74 7.29 -5.82 18.05
C LEU A 74 7.43 -6.07 16.54
N GLY A 75 6.68 -5.30 15.75
CA GLY A 75 6.93 -5.21 14.30
C GLY A 75 8.26 -4.51 13.99
N ARG A 76 8.76 -4.66 12.76
CA ARG A 76 10.08 -4.15 12.33
C ARG A 76 10.32 -2.67 12.63
N GLU A 77 9.32 -1.80 12.41
CA GLU A 77 9.44 -0.37 12.69
C GLU A 77 9.57 -0.08 14.18
N LYS A 78 8.71 -0.70 15.01
CA LYS A 78 8.80 -0.58 16.47
C LYS A 78 10.13 -1.11 16.99
N LEU A 79 10.61 -2.23 16.46
CA LEU A 79 11.93 -2.77 16.78
C LEU A 79 13.04 -1.76 16.49
N ARG A 80 13.06 -1.14 15.30
CA ARG A 80 14.05 -0.10 14.96
C ARG A 80 13.96 1.10 15.90
N GLY A 81 12.74 1.50 16.27
CA GLY A 81 12.51 2.56 17.26
C GLY A 81 13.10 2.20 18.62
N GLN A 82 12.87 0.97 19.11
CA GLN A 82 13.42 0.49 20.39
C GLN A 82 14.95 0.40 20.36
N LEU A 83 15.53 -0.15 19.29
CA LEU A 83 16.98 -0.23 19.11
C LEU A 83 17.61 1.17 19.11
N THR A 84 17.00 2.13 18.41
CA THR A 84 17.51 3.51 18.34
C THR A 84 17.44 4.18 19.71
N HIS A 85 16.30 4.09 20.39
CA HIS A 85 16.07 4.73 21.68
C HIS A 85 16.95 4.15 22.80
N ARG A 86 17.12 2.82 22.84
CA ARG A 86 17.77 2.14 23.98
C ARG A 86 19.23 1.81 23.72
N LEU A 87 19.59 1.53 22.46
CA LEU A 87 20.93 1.07 22.09
C LEU A 87 21.68 2.08 21.21
N GLY A 88 21.03 3.16 20.77
CA GLY A 88 21.66 4.22 19.97
C GLY A 88 21.91 3.83 18.51
N THR A 89 21.29 2.76 18.02
CA THR A 89 21.45 2.27 16.63
C THR A 89 20.13 1.77 16.07
N GLY A 90 19.84 2.03 14.80
CA GLY A 90 18.66 1.48 14.12
C GLY A 90 18.88 0.08 13.53
N GLY A 91 20.13 -0.40 13.47
CA GLY A 91 20.49 -1.69 12.87
C GLY A 91 20.80 -2.76 13.91
N TRP A 92 20.17 -3.93 13.78
CA TRP A 92 20.38 -5.10 14.66
C TRP A 92 21.62 -5.92 14.27
N VAL A 93 21.95 -6.07 12.99
CA VAL A 93 23.04 -6.96 12.53
C VAL A 93 24.38 -6.68 13.22
N LYS A 94 24.81 -5.40 13.23
CA LYS A 94 26.10 -5.00 13.78
C LYS A 94 26.14 -5.10 15.31
N ILE A 95 25.03 -4.77 15.98
CA ILE A 95 24.98 -4.78 17.44
C ILE A 95 24.85 -6.20 17.97
N SER A 96 24.11 -7.10 17.31
CA SER A 96 24.04 -8.51 17.71
C SER A 96 25.40 -9.21 17.62
N ARG A 97 26.26 -8.82 16.66
CA ARG A 97 27.61 -9.39 16.56
C ARG A 97 28.57 -8.89 17.65
N LYS A 98 28.44 -7.63 18.06
CA LYS A 98 29.36 -6.96 18.98
C LYS A 98 28.93 -7.06 20.45
N GLU A 99 27.64 -6.89 20.70
CA GLU A 99 27.05 -6.74 22.02
C GLU A 99 25.67 -7.45 22.06
N PRO A 100 25.60 -8.78 21.78
CA PRO A 100 24.34 -9.52 21.71
C PRO A 100 23.51 -9.43 23.01
N GLN A 101 24.19 -9.40 24.17
CA GLN A 101 23.54 -9.25 25.48
C GLN A 101 22.65 -8.01 25.52
N ARG A 102 23.11 -6.87 25.00
CA ARG A 102 22.31 -5.63 25.01
C ARG A 102 21.02 -5.76 24.18
N VAL A 103 21.04 -6.56 23.12
CA VAL A 103 19.86 -6.80 22.29
C VAL A 103 18.89 -7.72 23.02
N ILE A 104 19.37 -8.84 23.58
CA ILE A 104 18.52 -9.78 24.32
C ILE A 104 17.96 -9.13 25.59
N SER A 105 18.77 -8.47 26.42
CA SER A 105 18.28 -7.78 27.61
C SER A 105 17.26 -6.68 27.28
N MET A 106 17.37 -6.04 26.10
CA MET A 106 16.36 -5.09 25.63
C MET A 106 15.04 -5.80 25.28
N LEU A 107 15.10 -6.91 24.53
CA LEU A 107 13.90 -7.69 24.19
C LEU A 107 13.28 -8.34 25.43
N GLU A 108 14.08 -8.69 26.43
CA GLU A 108 13.62 -9.26 27.69
C GLU A 108 12.78 -8.27 28.52
N GLN A 109 12.91 -6.96 28.29
CA GLN A 109 11.97 -5.98 28.87
C GLN A 109 10.53 -6.14 28.37
N PHE A 110 10.31 -6.98 27.36
CA PHE A 110 9.01 -7.39 26.83
C PHE A 110 8.70 -8.87 27.11
N ASN A 111 9.42 -9.48 28.07
CA ASN A 111 9.32 -10.88 28.50
C ASN A 111 9.57 -11.87 27.36
N LEU A 112 10.71 -11.72 26.66
CA LEU A 112 11.04 -12.54 25.50
C LEU A 112 11.13 -14.03 25.87
N ILE A 113 11.90 -14.37 26.90
CA ILE A 113 12.16 -15.76 27.28
C ILE A 113 10.86 -16.47 27.68
N GLU A 114 10.04 -15.84 28.53
CA GLU A 114 8.75 -16.39 28.95
C GLU A 114 7.83 -16.63 27.74
N ARG A 115 7.71 -15.65 26.85
CA ARG A 115 6.87 -15.75 25.65
C ARG A 115 7.36 -16.80 24.65
N LEU A 116 8.68 -16.95 24.48
CA LEU A 116 9.24 -18.00 23.63
C LEU A 116 8.91 -19.39 24.19
N LYS A 117 9.12 -19.61 25.49
CA LYS A 117 8.78 -20.87 26.14
C LYS A 117 7.29 -21.19 26.00
N GLU A 118 6.43 -20.21 26.25
CA GLU A 118 4.98 -20.35 26.08
C GLU A 118 4.62 -20.71 24.62
N GLN A 119 5.15 -19.98 23.63
CA GLN A 119 4.79 -20.18 22.22
C GLN A 119 5.35 -21.47 21.61
N LEU A 120 6.55 -21.90 22.03
CA LEU A 120 7.16 -23.16 21.59
C LEU A 120 6.48 -24.39 22.19
N SER A 121 5.99 -24.29 23.43
CA SER A 121 5.28 -25.39 24.10
C SER A 121 3.79 -25.49 23.71
N LYS A 122 3.24 -24.48 23.05
CA LYS A 122 1.84 -24.42 22.66
C LYS A 122 1.56 -25.30 21.43
N GLU A 123 0.53 -26.13 21.52
CA GLU A 123 -0.06 -26.77 20.35
C GLU A 123 -0.88 -25.76 19.55
N TRP A 124 -0.45 -25.46 18.33
CA TRP A 124 -1.12 -24.50 17.46
C TRP A 124 -2.26 -25.16 16.69
N THR A 125 -3.46 -24.62 16.83
CA THR A 125 -4.62 -25.04 16.04
C THR A 125 -4.88 -24.09 14.88
N PHE A 126 -5.66 -24.52 13.90
CA PHE A 126 -6.09 -23.63 12.82
C PHE A 126 -6.89 -22.41 13.33
N ASN A 127 -7.63 -22.55 14.45
CA ASN A 127 -8.33 -21.45 15.08
C ASN A 127 -7.36 -20.36 15.59
N ASP A 128 -6.24 -20.76 16.19
CA ASP A 128 -5.20 -19.81 16.64
C ASP A 128 -4.61 -19.04 15.46
N VAL A 129 -4.36 -19.72 14.34
CA VAL A 129 -3.85 -19.08 13.11
C VAL A 129 -4.85 -18.05 12.57
N LEU A 130 -6.14 -18.37 12.53
CA LEU A 130 -7.16 -17.43 12.07
C LEU A 130 -7.37 -16.26 13.02
N LEU A 131 -7.33 -16.51 14.34
CA LEU A 131 -7.41 -15.47 15.37
C LEU A 131 -6.25 -14.48 15.25
N GLU A 132 -5.01 -14.96 15.12
CA GLU A 132 -3.84 -14.10 14.94
C GLU A 132 -3.93 -13.25 13.66
N ARG A 133 -4.36 -13.85 12.54
CA ARG A 133 -4.60 -13.10 11.28
C ARG A 133 -5.68 -12.03 11.44
N TYR A 134 -6.76 -12.33 12.17
CA TYR A 134 -7.84 -11.38 12.45
C TYR A 134 -7.38 -10.22 13.36
N LEU A 135 -6.61 -10.54 14.41
CA LEU A 135 -6.03 -9.53 15.32
C LEU A 135 -4.96 -8.67 14.62
N TRP A 136 -4.17 -9.22 13.72
CA TRP A 136 -3.20 -8.45 12.94
C TRP A 136 -3.85 -7.57 11.87
N SER A 137 -4.82 -8.08 11.12
CA SER A 137 -5.54 -7.30 10.10
C SER A 137 -6.29 -6.12 10.71
N SER A 138 -6.86 -6.27 11.91
CA SER A 138 -7.50 -5.17 12.64
C SER A 138 -6.52 -4.12 13.19
N ARG A 139 -5.30 -4.53 13.58
CA ARG A 139 -4.22 -3.61 14.03
C ARG A 139 -3.50 -2.89 12.88
N SER A 140 -3.53 -3.44 11.66
CA SER A 140 -2.80 -2.92 10.49
C SER A 140 -3.52 -1.79 9.74
N ALA A 141 -4.76 -1.43 10.12
CA ALA A 141 -5.53 -0.34 9.53
C ALA A 141 -4.80 1.03 9.54
N THR A 142 -3.79 1.19 10.41
CA THR A 142 -2.93 2.37 10.52
C THR A 142 -1.85 2.48 9.43
N SER A 143 -1.61 1.45 8.60
CA SER A 143 -0.50 1.39 7.63
C SER A 143 -0.92 1.61 6.15
N ALA A 144 -2.15 2.07 5.91
CA ALA A 144 -2.77 2.19 4.58
C ALA A 144 -2.15 3.27 3.65
N GLN A 145 -1.09 3.97 4.08
CA GLN A 145 -0.46 5.06 3.34
C GLN A 145 0.33 4.59 2.11
N GLY A 146 0.59 3.28 1.98
CA GLY A 146 1.29 2.66 0.84
C GLY A 146 0.39 1.99 -0.21
N GLN A 147 -0.93 2.17 -0.16
CA GLN A 147 -1.90 1.49 -1.05
C GLN A 147 -2.33 2.32 -2.28
N GLY A 148 -2.07 3.63 -2.30
CA GLY A 148 -2.39 4.49 -3.46
C GLY A 148 -1.37 4.42 -4.62
N ARG A 149 -0.17 3.89 -4.38
CA ARG A 149 0.92 3.84 -5.37
C ARG A 149 0.62 2.88 -6.53
N ASP A 150 0.00 1.74 -6.26
CA ASP A 150 -0.22 0.68 -7.25
C ASP A 150 -1.23 1.05 -8.35
N LEU A 151 -2.16 2.00 -8.10
CA LEU A 151 -3.12 2.48 -9.10
C LEU A 151 -2.48 3.53 -10.03
N GLU A 152 -1.73 4.48 -9.46
CA GLU A 152 -1.00 5.49 -10.23
C GLU A 152 0.07 4.87 -11.13
N ASP A 153 0.80 3.86 -10.63
CA ASP A 153 1.85 3.16 -11.39
C ASP A 153 1.26 2.44 -12.63
N GLN A 154 0.10 1.79 -12.50
CA GLN A 154 -0.58 1.12 -13.62
C GLN A 154 -1.11 2.11 -14.67
N ILE A 155 -1.63 3.26 -14.22
CA ILE A 155 -2.06 4.33 -15.12
C ILE A 155 -0.85 4.86 -15.90
N GLU A 156 0.26 5.14 -15.22
CA GLU A 156 1.50 5.61 -15.84
C GLU A 156 2.04 4.61 -16.88
N GLU A 157 2.02 3.30 -16.56
CA GLU A 157 2.44 2.25 -17.47
C GLU A 157 1.60 2.22 -18.76
N ILE A 158 0.27 2.33 -18.66
CA ILE A 158 -0.63 2.38 -19.83
C ILE A 158 -0.31 3.58 -20.72
N VAL A 159 -0.09 4.75 -20.11
CA VAL A 159 0.24 5.99 -20.84
C VAL A 159 1.57 5.84 -21.59
N LYS A 160 2.59 5.30 -20.93
CA LYS A 160 3.90 5.02 -21.55
C LYS A 160 3.82 3.99 -22.67
N ASN A 161 3.02 2.94 -22.49
CA ASN A 161 2.82 1.91 -23.51
C ASN A 161 2.10 2.44 -24.76
N LEU A 162 1.33 3.52 -24.63
CA LEU A 162 0.76 4.24 -25.78
C LEU A 162 1.76 5.22 -26.44
N GLY A 163 2.96 5.42 -25.89
CA GLY A 163 3.97 6.33 -26.41
C GLY A 163 3.75 7.80 -26.05
N LEU A 164 2.89 8.08 -25.07
CA LEU A 164 2.55 9.45 -24.63
C LEU A 164 3.51 9.92 -23.54
N SER A 165 3.90 11.20 -23.58
CA SER A 165 4.58 11.83 -22.45
C SER A 165 3.59 12.20 -21.35
N CYS A 166 4.01 12.13 -20.10
CA CYS A 166 3.18 12.53 -18.96
C CYS A 166 3.99 13.10 -17.81
N SER A 167 3.29 13.80 -16.92
CA SER A 167 3.76 14.20 -15.60
C SER A 167 2.83 13.59 -14.55
N MET A 168 3.42 12.98 -13.53
CA MET A 168 2.69 12.43 -12.39
C MET A 168 2.73 13.40 -11.22
N ARG A 169 1.64 13.50 -10.46
CA ARG A 169 1.50 14.30 -9.22
C ARG A 169 1.96 15.75 -9.35
N GLY A 170 1.03 16.65 -9.60
CA GLY A 170 1.34 18.08 -9.71
C GLY A 170 0.12 18.98 -9.57
N ARG A 171 0.25 20.21 -10.07
CA ARG A 171 -0.87 21.16 -10.20
C ARG A 171 -0.84 21.77 -11.59
N PHE A 172 -2.01 21.98 -12.18
CA PHE A 172 -2.12 22.70 -13.44
C PHE A 172 -2.95 23.97 -13.24
N THR A 173 -2.74 24.94 -14.14
CA THR A 173 -3.51 26.18 -14.19
C THR A 173 -4.54 26.08 -15.31
N GLY A 174 -5.81 26.38 -15.00
CA GLY A 174 -6.91 26.29 -15.94
C GLY A 174 -7.75 27.57 -15.98
N ARG A 175 -9.07 27.39 -15.98
CA ARG A 175 -10.05 28.47 -16.14
C ARG A 175 -9.87 29.58 -15.09
N GLY A 176 -9.86 30.82 -15.56
CA GLY A 176 -9.77 32.00 -14.70
C GLY A 176 -8.44 32.15 -13.95
N GLY A 177 -7.40 31.41 -14.33
CA GLY A 177 -6.11 31.40 -13.63
C GLY A 177 -6.10 30.58 -12.34
N ASN A 178 -7.19 29.83 -12.07
CA ASN A 178 -7.25 28.93 -10.92
C ASN A 178 -6.38 27.69 -11.15
N THR A 179 -5.93 27.07 -10.06
CA THR A 179 -5.12 25.86 -10.10
C THR A 179 -5.83 24.69 -9.43
N ALA A 180 -5.64 23.48 -9.98
CA ALA A 180 -6.15 22.24 -9.40
C ALA A 180 -5.03 21.17 -9.33
N PRO A 181 -5.05 20.29 -8.31
CA PRO A 181 -4.12 19.18 -8.24
C PRO A 181 -4.47 18.10 -9.26
N PHE A 182 -3.46 17.42 -9.82
CA PHE A 182 -3.64 16.25 -10.67
C PHE A 182 -2.72 15.13 -10.22
N ASP A 183 -3.15 13.89 -10.46
CA ASP A 183 -2.31 12.70 -10.30
C ASP A 183 -1.67 12.29 -11.64
N LEU A 184 -2.34 12.60 -12.77
CA LEU A 184 -1.83 12.43 -14.14
C LEU A 184 -2.05 13.70 -14.97
N ALA A 185 -1.05 14.10 -15.76
CA ALA A 185 -1.15 15.15 -16.77
C ALA A 185 -0.42 14.76 -18.07
N ILE A 186 -1.08 14.91 -19.22
CA ILE A 186 -0.56 14.57 -20.56
C ILE A 186 -0.73 15.78 -21.48
N PRO A 187 0.27 16.19 -22.29
CA PRO A 187 1.61 15.59 -22.40
C PRO A 187 2.56 15.89 -21.22
N GLY A 188 2.12 16.70 -20.27
CA GLY A 188 2.85 17.09 -19.06
C GLY A 188 2.14 18.22 -18.32
N GLU A 189 2.75 18.75 -17.26
CA GLU A 189 2.15 19.78 -16.39
C GLU A 189 1.95 21.15 -17.05
N ASN A 190 2.78 21.48 -18.04
CA ASN A 190 2.73 22.75 -18.74
C ASN A 190 1.74 22.62 -19.89
N ASN A 191 0.54 23.18 -19.68
CA ASN A 191 -0.57 23.12 -20.62
C ASN A 191 -1.08 21.69 -20.91
N PRO A 192 -1.57 20.95 -19.89
CA PRO A 192 -2.07 19.61 -20.10
C PRO A 192 -3.31 19.62 -21.01
N LEU A 193 -3.45 18.59 -21.82
CA LEU A 193 -4.63 18.30 -22.66
C LEU A 193 -5.51 17.21 -22.04
N ILE A 194 -4.90 16.34 -21.25
CA ILE A 194 -5.61 15.31 -20.47
C ILE A 194 -5.09 15.39 -19.05
N VAL A 195 -6.01 15.47 -18.08
CA VAL A 195 -5.69 15.45 -16.65
C VAL A 195 -6.50 14.36 -15.95
N GLY A 196 -5.96 13.80 -14.88
CA GLY A 196 -6.69 12.82 -14.09
C GLY A 196 -6.34 12.83 -12.62
N ALA A 197 -7.28 12.32 -11.81
CA ALA A 197 -7.10 12.08 -10.39
C ALA A 197 -7.34 10.60 -10.07
N ALA A 198 -6.43 10.01 -9.30
CA ALA A 198 -6.45 8.62 -8.89
C ALA A 198 -6.67 8.49 -7.39
N LYS A 199 -7.69 7.71 -6.99
CA LYS A 199 -8.10 7.54 -5.60
C LYS A 199 -8.39 6.07 -5.31
N GLY A 200 -7.40 5.40 -4.72
CA GLY A 200 -7.49 4.03 -4.18
C GLY A 200 -7.98 4.02 -2.71
N PHE A 201 -8.95 3.17 -2.35
CA PHE A 201 -9.53 3.15 -1.00
C PHE A 201 -9.81 1.74 -0.46
N ASN A 202 -9.00 1.24 0.49
CA ASN A 202 -9.14 -0.12 1.03
C ASN A 202 -9.28 -0.22 2.58
N SER A 203 -9.08 0.86 3.37
CA SER A 203 -9.34 0.87 4.82
C SER A 203 -9.39 2.28 5.45
N THR A 204 -9.95 2.38 6.66
CA THR A 204 -10.58 3.53 7.35
C THR A 204 -9.64 4.55 8.04
N GLY A 205 -8.70 5.20 7.35
CA GLY A 205 -7.80 6.19 7.97
C GLY A 205 -7.33 7.35 7.09
N SER A 206 -7.72 8.58 7.47
CA SER A 206 -7.28 9.97 7.13
C SER A 206 -6.56 10.21 5.78
N LYS A 207 -7.09 10.92 4.78
CA LYS A 207 -7.75 12.25 4.74
C LYS A 207 -8.97 12.18 3.80
N LEU A 208 -10.14 12.02 4.40
CA LEU A 208 -11.35 11.57 3.71
C LEU A 208 -12.16 12.70 3.06
N SER A 209 -11.90 13.97 3.36
CA SER A 209 -12.61 15.11 2.75
C SER A 209 -12.04 15.56 1.41
N ASP A 210 -10.80 15.19 1.07
CA ASP A 210 -10.11 15.76 -0.10
C ASP A 210 -10.33 14.97 -1.40
N ALA A 211 -10.63 13.66 -1.34
CA ALA A 211 -10.69 12.83 -2.55
C ALA A 211 -11.78 13.24 -3.57
N VAL A 212 -13.01 13.53 -3.09
CA VAL A 212 -14.09 14.03 -3.96
C VAL A 212 -13.79 15.47 -4.38
N ARG A 213 -13.34 16.29 -3.43
CA ARG A 213 -13.03 17.71 -3.64
C ARG A 213 -11.98 17.89 -4.73
N GLU A 214 -10.93 17.08 -4.77
CA GLU A 214 -9.88 17.17 -5.80
C GLU A 214 -10.43 16.89 -7.21
N ILE A 215 -11.37 15.95 -7.35
CA ILE A 215 -12.02 15.64 -8.63
C ILE A 215 -12.99 16.76 -9.03
N GLU A 216 -13.74 17.29 -8.08
CA GLU A 216 -14.59 18.47 -8.28
C GLU A 216 -13.75 19.69 -8.72
N GLU A 217 -12.61 19.93 -8.07
CA GLU A 217 -11.66 21.00 -8.43
C GLU A 217 -11.08 20.80 -9.83
N LEU A 218 -10.70 19.58 -10.20
CA LEU A 218 -10.27 19.27 -11.57
C LEU A 218 -11.36 19.60 -12.60
N ALA A 219 -12.59 19.16 -12.33
CA ALA A 219 -13.74 19.39 -13.20
C ALA A 219 -14.09 20.87 -13.36
N ASP A 220 -13.96 21.67 -12.30
CA ASP A 220 -14.26 23.09 -12.30
C ASP A 220 -13.17 23.94 -12.97
N VAL A 221 -11.89 23.58 -12.76
CA VAL A 221 -10.74 24.33 -13.28
C VAL A 221 -10.46 23.98 -14.74
N ARG A 222 -10.97 22.86 -15.29
CA ARG A 222 -10.69 22.45 -16.67
C ARG A 222 -11.05 23.52 -17.72
N LEU A 223 -10.24 23.58 -18.75
CA LEU A 223 -10.54 24.30 -19.99
C LEU A 223 -11.40 23.41 -20.91
N PRO A 224 -12.24 23.98 -21.80
CA PRO A 224 -13.12 23.18 -22.68
C PRO A 224 -12.38 22.20 -23.61
N ARG A 225 -11.09 22.43 -23.85
CA ARG A 225 -10.23 21.57 -24.67
C ARG A 225 -9.53 20.45 -23.89
N GLN A 226 -9.82 20.29 -22.60
CA GLN A 226 -9.14 19.31 -21.75
C GLN A 226 -10.07 18.15 -21.43
N PHE A 227 -9.54 16.94 -21.46
CA PHE A 227 -10.21 15.75 -20.94
C PHE A 227 -9.88 15.56 -19.46
N VAL A 228 -10.88 15.22 -18.65
CA VAL A 228 -10.74 14.93 -17.23
C VAL A 228 -11.15 13.48 -16.95
N PHE A 229 -10.23 12.69 -16.39
CA PHE A 229 -10.49 11.31 -16.00
C PHE A 229 -10.39 11.11 -14.48
N ALA A 230 -11.31 10.33 -13.93
CA ALA A 230 -11.27 9.92 -12.53
C ALA A 230 -11.00 8.41 -12.42
N PHE A 231 -9.99 8.03 -11.65
CA PHE A 231 -9.67 6.63 -11.36
C PHE A 231 -10.04 6.33 -9.91
N ILE A 232 -11.09 5.55 -9.70
CA ILE A 232 -11.72 5.33 -8.41
C ILE A 232 -11.74 3.83 -8.14
N ASP A 233 -10.87 3.32 -7.28
CA ASP A 233 -10.85 1.88 -6.97
C ASP A 233 -10.64 1.60 -5.48
N GLY A 234 -10.94 0.38 -5.04
CA GLY A 234 -10.82 -0.09 -3.68
C GLY A 234 -12.18 -0.36 -3.01
N ILE A 235 -12.26 -1.47 -2.26
CA ILE A 235 -13.50 -1.94 -1.63
C ILE A 235 -14.04 -0.97 -0.56
N GLY A 236 -13.19 -0.09 -0.04
CA GLY A 236 -13.58 0.95 0.89
C GLY A 236 -14.67 1.85 0.33
N TRP A 237 -14.73 2.08 -0.99
CA TRP A 237 -15.73 2.96 -1.61
C TRP A 237 -17.16 2.48 -1.39
N LYS A 238 -17.37 1.17 -1.17
CA LYS A 238 -18.66 0.59 -0.78
C LYS A 238 -19.19 1.14 0.55
N ARG A 239 -18.30 1.61 1.44
CA ARG A 239 -18.68 2.26 2.72
C ARG A 239 -18.89 3.77 2.59
N ARG A 240 -18.61 4.36 1.41
CA ARG A 240 -18.77 5.79 1.11
C ARG A 240 -19.57 5.99 -0.17
N GLU A 241 -20.69 5.28 -0.25
CA GLU A 241 -21.54 5.27 -1.42
C GLU A 241 -22.01 6.68 -1.82
N ALA A 242 -22.29 7.56 -0.85
CA ALA A 242 -22.68 8.95 -1.12
C ALA A 242 -21.59 9.75 -1.88
N ASP A 243 -20.32 9.57 -1.51
CA ASP A 243 -19.20 10.24 -2.16
C ASP A 243 -18.90 9.64 -3.54
N LEU A 244 -18.98 8.31 -3.66
CA LEU A 244 -18.86 7.64 -4.95
C LEU A 244 -19.98 8.08 -5.92
N ARG A 245 -21.22 8.23 -5.42
CA ARG A 245 -22.35 8.78 -6.18
C ARG A 245 -22.08 10.20 -6.64
N ARG A 246 -21.47 11.06 -5.82
CA ARG A 246 -21.11 12.43 -6.24
C ARG A 246 -20.14 12.41 -7.42
N ILE A 247 -19.09 11.60 -7.35
CA ILE A 247 -18.12 11.47 -8.44
C ILE A 247 -18.79 10.88 -9.69
N TYR A 248 -19.64 9.85 -9.53
CA TYR A 248 -20.41 9.28 -10.64
C TYR A 248 -21.30 10.33 -11.31
N ASN A 249 -21.97 11.18 -10.53
CA ASN A 249 -22.82 12.25 -11.06
C ASN A 249 -22.02 13.27 -11.87
N LEU A 250 -20.74 13.54 -11.53
CA LEU A 250 -19.88 14.38 -12.38
C LEU A 250 -19.72 13.76 -13.77
N TRP A 251 -19.54 12.45 -13.85
CA TRP A 251 -19.41 11.75 -15.13
C TRP A 251 -20.74 11.66 -15.89
N GLU A 252 -21.82 11.27 -15.21
CA GLU A 252 -23.16 11.18 -15.80
C GLU A 252 -23.62 12.52 -16.40
N ASN A 253 -23.31 13.62 -15.71
CA ASN A 253 -23.61 14.97 -16.18
C ASN A 253 -22.50 15.60 -17.05
N GLN A 254 -21.50 14.82 -17.48
CA GLN A 254 -20.43 15.23 -18.40
C GLN A 254 -19.50 16.34 -17.88
N TYR A 255 -19.43 16.53 -16.56
CA TYR A 255 -18.42 17.38 -15.91
C TYR A 255 -17.03 16.76 -15.90
N ILE A 256 -16.93 15.44 -16.03
CA ILE A 256 -15.70 14.71 -16.34
C ILE A 256 -15.95 13.74 -17.49
N ASP A 257 -14.90 13.35 -18.19
CA ASP A 257 -14.99 12.65 -19.48
C ASP A 257 -14.93 11.12 -19.31
N GLY A 258 -14.43 10.64 -18.17
CA GLY A 258 -14.33 9.22 -17.89
C GLY A 258 -14.16 8.90 -16.42
N ILE A 259 -14.72 7.76 -16.00
CA ILE A 259 -14.50 7.16 -14.68
C ILE A 259 -14.05 5.71 -14.85
N TYR A 260 -12.99 5.33 -14.15
CA TYR A 260 -12.34 4.03 -14.32
C TYR A 260 -11.97 3.38 -12.99
N THR A 261 -11.97 2.05 -12.98
CA THR A 261 -11.41 1.20 -11.92
C THR A 261 -10.31 0.32 -12.54
N LEU A 262 -9.58 -0.46 -11.75
CA LEU A 262 -8.58 -1.40 -12.28
C LEU A 262 -9.20 -2.42 -13.26
N VAL A 263 -10.44 -2.84 -13.03
CA VAL A 263 -11.17 -3.74 -13.94
C VAL A 263 -11.44 -3.07 -15.29
N HIS A 264 -11.50 -1.74 -15.34
CA HIS A 264 -11.81 -0.97 -16.54
C HIS A 264 -10.55 -0.42 -17.27
N LEU A 265 -9.34 -0.89 -16.95
CA LEU A 265 -8.11 -0.33 -17.54
C LEU A 265 -8.01 -0.47 -19.06
N GLU A 266 -8.54 -1.55 -19.65
CA GLU A 266 -8.58 -1.68 -21.12
C GLU A 266 -9.52 -0.64 -21.76
N ARG A 267 -10.65 -0.34 -21.11
CA ARG A 267 -11.53 0.76 -21.55
C ARG A 267 -10.84 2.11 -21.40
N PHE A 268 -10.16 2.34 -20.28
CA PHE A 268 -9.36 3.55 -20.09
C PHE A 268 -8.33 3.72 -21.20
N LYS A 269 -7.60 2.66 -21.56
CA LYS A 269 -6.61 2.68 -22.64
C LYS A 269 -7.23 3.08 -23.98
N GLU A 270 -8.42 2.58 -24.31
CA GLU A 270 -9.15 2.97 -25.52
C GLU A 270 -9.60 4.43 -25.49
N ASP A 271 -10.22 4.87 -24.38
CA ASP A 271 -10.69 6.24 -24.20
C ASP A 271 -9.52 7.25 -24.21
N LEU A 272 -8.40 6.91 -23.57
CA LEU A 272 -7.17 7.68 -23.58
C LEU A 272 -6.60 7.80 -25.00
N LYS A 273 -6.52 6.70 -25.74
CA LYS A 273 -6.07 6.72 -27.14
C LYS A 273 -6.95 7.63 -27.99
N ASN A 274 -8.27 7.54 -27.83
CA ASN A 274 -9.22 8.39 -28.55
C ASN A 274 -9.06 9.88 -28.21
N ALA A 275 -8.88 10.21 -26.92
CA ALA A 275 -8.61 11.58 -26.47
C ALA A 275 -7.28 12.11 -27.02
N ALA A 276 -6.23 11.28 -27.01
CA ALA A 276 -4.91 11.63 -27.54
C ALA A 276 -4.94 11.89 -29.05
N VAL A 277 -5.64 11.07 -29.84
CA VAL A 277 -5.82 11.28 -31.29
C VAL A 277 -6.56 12.58 -31.57
N ARG A 278 -7.60 12.93 -30.80
CA ARG A 278 -8.31 14.22 -30.94
C ARG A 278 -7.43 15.43 -30.66
N HIS A 279 -6.34 15.23 -29.93
CA HIS A 279 -5.34 16.24 -29.59
C HIS A 279 -4.06 16.14 -30.42
N GLU A 280 -4.03 15.27 -31.43
CA GLU A 280 -2.87 15.07 -32.31
C GLU A 280 -1.60 14.68 -31.52
N LEU A 281 -1.79 13.95 -30.40
CA LEU A 281 -0.69 13.40 -29.59
C LEU A 281 -0.24 12.01 -30.06
N LEU A 282 -1.04 11.36 -30.91
CA LEU A 282 -0.82 10.05 -31.53
C LEU A 282 -1.18 10.09 -33.02
#